data_AF-A0A7C1B1M9-F1
#
_entry.id   AF-A0A7C1B1M9-F1
#
_cell.length_a   1.000
_cell.length_b   1.000
_cell.length_c   1.000
_cell.angle_alpha   90.00
_cell.angle_beta   90.00
_cell.angle_gamma   90.00
#
_symmetry.space_group_name_H-M   'P 1'
#
loop_
_entity.id
_entity.type
_entity.pdbx_description
1 polymer ?
#
loop_
_entity_poly.entity_id
_entity_poly.type
_entity_poly.pdbx_seq_one_letter_code
_entity_poly.pdbx_strand_id
1 'polypeptide(L)'
;MLGLKVRKIDGEETRKKLIQRGILDRRYRIKNLGDYLVFPISKRIDGDIVEMEFELLEKRDRYDFKFEMIGDIAIIEDKYDPSILKRKNIRSVYRKTGDTEGIYRIKKYEYVAGEKNTETIHKEYGCRYML
;
A
#
# COMPACT_ATOMS: atom_id res chain seq x y z
N MET A 1 4.88 -19.61 16.57
CA MET A 1 4.66 -18.27 17.15
C MET A 1 3.42 -18.34 18.04
N LEU A 2 3.36 -17.54 19.11
CA LEU A 2 2.21 -17.54 20.00
C LEU A 2 1.03 -16.77 19.39
N GLY A 3 -0.17 -17.28 19.63
CA GLY A 3 -1.43 -16.65 19.27
C GLY A 3 -2.44 -16.71 20.41
N LEU A 4 -3.17 -15.61 20.62
CA LEU A 4 -4.31 -15.59 21.55
C LEU A 4 -5.56 -16.06 20.80
N LYS A 5 -6.13 -17.19 21.22
CA LYS A 5 -7.37 -17.74 20.67
C LYS A 5 -8.56 -17.11 21.38
N VAL A 6 -9.47 -16.51 20.62
CA VAL A 6 -10.65 -15.80 21.14
C VAL A 6 -11.87 -16.15 20.30
N ARG A 7 -13.06 -16.18 20.90
CA ARG A 7 -14.31 -16.35 20.14
C ARG A 7 -14.50 -15.18 19.18
N LYS A 8 -15.05 -15.46 17.99
CA LYS A 8 -15.29 -14.44 16.96
C LYS A 8 -16.10 -13.25 17.46
N ILE A 9 -17.10 -13.50 18.32
CA ILE A 9 -17.96 -12.47 18.91
C ILE A 9 -17.16 -11.41 19.69
N ASP A 10 -16.08 -11.82 20.37
CA ASP A 10 -15.22 -10.94 21.17
C ASP A 10 -14.01 -10.42 20.38
N GLY A 11 -13.94 -10.75 19.09
CA GLY A 11 -12.76 -10.58 18.25
C GLY A 11 -12.33 -9.12 18.10
N GLU A 12 -13.25 -8.22 17.73
CA GLU A 12 -12.91 -6.82 17.49
C GLU A 12 -12.58 -6.08 18.79
N GLU A 13 -13.27 -6.38 19.89
CA GLU A 13 -12.95 -5.80 21.20
C GLU A 13 -11.55 -6.23 21.65
N THR A 14 -11.25 -7.53 21.54
CA THR A 14 -9.91 -8.06 21.85
C THR A 14 -8.85 -7.43 20.97
N ARG A 15 -9.10 -7.34 19.65
CA ARG A 15 -8.18 -6.74 18.70
C ARG A 15 -7.81 -5.31 19.10
N LYS A 16 -8.80 -4.49 19.47
CA LYS A 16 -8.57 -3.10 19.95
C LYS A 16 -7.70 -3.08 21.20
N LYS A 17 -8.00 -3.90 22.21
CA LYS A 17 -7.22 -4.00 23.45
C LYS A 17 -5.77 -4.42 23.18
N LEU A 18 -5.55 -5.41 22.31
CA LEU A 18 -4.20 -5.89 21.95
C LEU A 18 -3.41 -4.83 21.18
N ILE A 19 -4.05 -4.05 20.29
CA ILE A 19 -3.42 -2.93 19.58
C ILE A 19 -3.03 -1.82 20.55
N GLN A 20 -3.96 -1.41 21.42
CA GLN A 20 -3.73 -0.34 22.39
C GLN A 20 -2.57 -0.65 23.33
N ARG A 21 -2.42 -1.92 23.73
CA ARG A 21 -1.33 -2.38 24.59
C ARG A 21 -0.04 -2.74 23.84
N GLY A 22 -0.02 -2.62 22.51
CA GLY A 22 1.14 -2.96 21.67
C GLY A 22 1.51 -4.45 21.68
N ILE A 23 0.55 -5.34 21.99
CA ILE A 23 0.77 -6.79 22.10
C ILE A 23 0.54 -7.51 20.76
N LEU A 24 -0.40 -7.00 19.95
CA LEU A 24 -0.70 -7.60 18.65
C LEU A 24 0.48 -7.42 17.69
N ASP A 25 1.03 -8.51 17.17
CA ASP A 25 2.03 -8.42 16.09
C ASP A 25 1.33 -8.19 14.75
N ARG A 26 1.27 -6.91 14.36
CA ARG A 26 0.59 -6.44 13.15
C ARG A 26 1.27 -6.85 11.85
N ARG A 27 2.43 -7.51 11.91
CA ARG A 27 3.12 -8.03 10.71
C ARG A 27 2.48 -9.32 10.22
N TYR A 28 1.67 -9.99 11.02
CA TYR A 28 1.09 -11.28 10.70
C TYR A 28 -0.43 -11.22 10.55
N ARG A 29 -0.98 -12.09 9.71
CA ARG A 29 -2.42 -12.20 9.45
C ARG A 29 -3.13 -12.90 10.61
N ILE A 30 -4.22 -12.34 11.12
CA ILE A 30 -5.09 -13.00 12.11
C ILE A 30 -5.72 -14.26 11.47
N LYS A 31 -5.62 -15.40 12.14
CA LYS A 31 -6.17 -16.67 11.64
C LYS A 31 -7.63 -16.84 12.08
N ASN A 32 -8.43 -17.44 11.20
CA ASN A 32 -9.84 -17.76 11.43
C ASN A 32 -9.98 -19.28 11.54
N LEU A 33 -10.53 -19.76 12.66
CA LEU A 33 -10.71 -21.18 12.97
C LEU A 33 -12.15 -21.43 13.41
N GLY A 34 -13.08 -21.52 12.46
CA GLY A 34 -14.50 -21.74 12.76
C GLY A 34 -15.06 -20.60 13.61
N ASP A 35 -15.49 -20.86 14.84
CA ASP A 35 -16.04 -19.83 15.74
C ASP A 35 -14.98 -19.01 16.50
N TYR A 36 -13.69 -19.24 16.20
CA TYR A 36 -12.57 -18.59 16.87
C TYR A 36 -11.71 -17.77 15.90
N LEU A 37 -11.05 -16.75 16.44
CA LEU A 37 -9.95 -16.04 15.83
C LEU A 37 -8.68 -16.29 16.65
N VAL A 38 -7.55 -16.37 15.98
CA VAL A 38 -6.24 -16.45 16.64
C VAL A 38 -5.42 -15.22 16.27
N PHE A 39 -5.14 -14.39 17.27
CA PHE A 39 -4.41 -13.15 17.13
C PHE A 39 -2.91 -13.39 17.37
N PRO A 40 -2.02 -13.07 16.41
CA PRO A 40 -0.58 -13.21 16.63
C PRO A 40 -0.09 -12.23 17.69
N ILE A 41 0.58 -12.71 18.74
CA ILE A 41 1.04 -11.89 19.86
C ILE A 41 2.56 -11.86 19.96
N SER A 42 3.12 -10.69 20.27
CA SER A 42 4.57 -10.48 20.42
C SER A 42 5.11 -10.89 21.80
N LYS A 43 4.23 -11.02 22.80
CA LYS A 43 4.55 -11.47 24.16
C LYS A 43 3.41 -12.28 24.74
N ARG A 44 3.73 -13.21 25.65
CA ARG A 44 2.74 -14.03 26.35
C ARG A 44 1.88 -13.18 27.28
N ILE A 45 0.60 -13.49 27.34
CA ILE A 45 -0.42 -12.85 28.18
C ILE A 45 -1.39 -13.90 28.71
N ASP A 46 -2.23 -13.52 29.66
CA ASP A 46 -3.29 -14.38 30.17
C ASP A 46 -4.36 -14.65 29.09
N GLY A 47 -4.87 -15.88 29.07
CA GLY A 47 -5.89 -16.33 28.13
C GLY A 47 -5.55 -17.68 27.49
N ASP A 48 -6.38 -18.09 26.52
CA ASP A 48 -6.18 -19.31 25.74
C ASP A 48 -5.07 -19.06 24.68
N ILE A 49 -3.83 -19.41 25.05
CA ILE A 49 -2.65 -19.24 24.19
C ILE A 49 -2.38 -20.53 23.44
N VAL A 50 -2.28 -20.41 22.12
CA VAL A 50 -1.92 -21.51 21.22
C VAL A 50 -0.64 -21.19 20.47
N GLU A 51 0.14 -22.23 20.15
CA GLU A 51 1.28 -22.10 19.27
C GLU A 51 0.91 -22.54 17.86
N MET A 52 1.16 -21.68 16.87
CA MET A 52 0.95 -22.00 15.46
C MET A 52 1.80 -21.13 14.54
N GLU A 53 1.82 -21.50 13.26
CA GLU A 53 2.40 -20.70 12.19
C GLU A 53 1.42 -19.59 11.77
N PHE A 54 1.96 -18.43 11.38
CA PHE A 54 1.18 -17.31 10.87
C PHE A 54 1.75 -16.82 9.54
N GLU A 55 0.87 -16.41 8.63
CA GLU A 55 1.27 -15.78 7.36
C GLU A 55 1.71 -14.34 7.63
N LEU A 56 2.91 -13.99 7.18
CA LEU A 56 3.35 -12.60 7.17
C LEU A 56 2.47 -11.81 6.19
N LEU A 57 1.91 -10.69 6.65
CA LEU A 57 1.29 -9.73 5.77
C LEU A 57 2.39 -9.13 4.90
N GLU A 58 2.23 -9.25 3.58
CA GLU A 58 3.08 -8.50 2.65
C GLU A 58 3.02 -7.02 3.04
N LYS A 59 4.19 -6.42 3.27
CA LYS A 59 4.26 -4.98 3.47
C LYS A 59 3.64 -4.36 2.21
N ARG A 60 2.58 -3.59 2.38
CA ARG A 60 2.29 -2.57 1.36
C ARG A 60 3.51 -1.67 1.36
N ASP A 61 4.26 -1.68 0.26
CA ASP A 61 5.37 -0.77 0.06
C ASP A 61 4.88 0.63 0.43
N ARG A 62 5.38 1.16 1.56
CA ARG A 62 5.20 2.57 1.87
C ARG A 62 6.24 3.27 1.03
N TYR A 63 5.78 3.71 -0.12
CA TYR A 63 6.55 4.55 -1.02
C TYR A 63 6.77 5.89 -0.31
N ASP A 64 8.01 6.15 0.10
CA ASP A 64 8.39 7.38 0.83
C ASP A 64 8.67 8.56 -0.13
N PHE A 65 8.30 8.41 -1.40
CA PHE A 65 8.49 9.39 -2.45
C PHE A 65 7.14 9.94 -2.93
N LYS A 66 7.13 11.23 -3.25
CA LYS A 66 5.97 11.93 -3.80
C LYS A 66 6.00 11.84 -5.32
N PHE A 67 4.84 11.54 -5.90
CA PHE A 67 4.66 11.56 -7.34
C PHE A 67 3.19 11.84 -7.66
N GLU A 68 2.95 12.45 -8.82
CA GLU A 68 1.62 12.63 -9.40
C GLU A 68 1.30 11.46 -10.33
N MET A 69 0.04 11.06 -10.41
CA MET A 69 -0.41 9.98 -11.28
C MET A 69 -1.47 10.49 -12.24
N ILE A 70 -1.20 10.33 -13.53
CA ILE A 70 -2.14 10.65 -14.61
C ILE A 70 -2.33 9.38 -15.42
N GLY A 71 -3.53 8.81 -15.34
CA GLY A 71 -3.85 7.51 -15.92
C GLY A 71 -2.88 6.43 -15.42
N ASP A 72 -2.08 5.87 -16.33
CA ASP A 72 -1.02 4.89 -16.08
C ASP A 72 0.41 5.47 -16.12
N ILE A 73 0.53 6.80 -16.10
CA ILE A 73 1.81 7.53 -16.10
C ILE A 73 2.05 8.14 -14.72
N ALA A 74 3.25 7.93 -14.18
CA ALA A 74 3.74 8.57 -12.97
C ALA A 74 4.66 9.75 -13.30
N ILE A 75 4.42 10.89 -12.68
CA ILE A 75 5.23 12.10 -12.80
C ILE A 75 5.95 12.34 -11.49
N ILE A 76 7.27 12.34 -11.53
CA ILE A 76 8.14 12.62 -10.38
C ILE A 76 8.79 14.00 -10.50
N GLU A 77 9.08 14.64 -9.37
CA GLU A 77 9.91 15.86 -9.33
C GLU A 77 11.35 15.52 -8.91
N ASP A 78 11.51 14.61 -7.94
CA ASP A 78 12.81 14.26 -7.35
C ASP A 78 13.41 12.95 -7.93
N LYS A 79 13.94 12.11 -7.03
CA LYS A 79 14.63 10.87 -7.32
C LYS A 79 13.64 9.79 -7.78
N TYR A 80 14.05 9.06 -8.81
CA TYR A 80 13.34 7.88 -9.27
C TYR A 80 13.53 6.72 -8.29
N ASP A 81 12.41 6.13 -7.87
CA ASP A 81 12.39 4.88 -7.13
C ASP A 81 11.81 3.77 -8.03
N PRO A 82 12.55 2.67 -8.31
CA PRO A 82 12.09 1.58 -9.15
C PRO A 82 10.80 0.91 -8.67
N SER A 83 10.46 1.04 -7.39
CA SER A 83 9.23 0.50 -6.83
C SER A 83 7.97 1.19 -7.39
N ILE A 84 8.08 2.38 -8.01
CA ILE A 84 6.99 3.01 -8.78
C ILE A 84 6.42 2.04 -9.82
N LEU A 85 7.29 1.42 -10.63
CA LEU A 85 6.89 0.50 -11.69
C LEU A 85 6.40 -0.86 -11.18
N LYS A 86 6.59 -1.17 -9.89
CA LYS A 86 5.99 -2.37 -9.29
C LYS A 86 4.48 -2.21 -9.10
N ARG A 87 3.96 -0.98 -9.13
CA ARG A 87 2.52 -0.74 -9.03
C ARG A 87 1.84 -1.17 -10.34
N LYS A 88 0.86 -2.08 -10.21
CA LYS A 88 0.15 -2.69 -11.36
C LYS A 88 -0.53 -1.69 -12.30
N ASN A 89 -0.77 -0.47 -11.86
CA ASN A 89 -1.46 0.56 -12.60
C ASN A 89 -0.52 1.62 -13.21
N ILE A 90 0.80 1.50 -13.07
CA ILE A 90 1.77 2.43 -13.65
C ILE A 90 2.59 1.69 -14.69
N ARG A 91 2.67 2.25 -15.90
CA ARG A 91 3.46 1.73 -17.02
C ARG A 91 4.66 2.61 -17.36
N SER A 92 4.53 3.91 -17.15
CA SER A 92 5.55 4.89 -17.55
C SER A 92 5.88 5.84 -16.41
N VAL A 93 7.15 6.24 -16.33
CA VAL A 93 7.61 7.24 -15.35
C VAL A 93 8.34 8.36 -16.08
N TYR A 94 7.91 9.59 -15.82
CA TYR A 94 8.51 10.80 -16.35
C TYR A 94 8.91 11.75 -15.21
N ARG A 95 9.97 12.51 -15.40
CA ARG A 95 10.41 13.57 -14.51
C ARG A 95 9.96 14.91 -15.06
N LYS A 96 9.38 15.75 -14.22
CA LYS A 96 9.09 17.15 -14.56
C LYS A 96 10.41 17.94 -14.54
N THR A 97 10.79 18.53 -15.67
CA THR A 97 12.11 19.16 -15.84
C THR A 97 12.09 20.68 -15.92
N GLY A 98 10.92 21.32 -15.91
CA GLY A 98 10.87 22.77 -15.93
C GLY A 98 9.47 23.35 -15.82
N ASP A 99 9.42 24.67 -15.98
CA ASP A 99 8.20 25.46 -15.94
C ASP A 99 7.33 25.22 -17.17
N THR A 100 6.10 25.72 -17.06
CA THR A 100 5.12 25.71 -18.12
C THR A 100 5.48 26.73 -19.20
N GLU A 101 5.59 26.30 -20.46
CA GLU A 101 5.99 27.15 -21.59
C GLU A 101 4.92 27.25 -22.68
N GLY A 102 4.96 28.37 -23.41
CA GLY A 102 4.12 28.61 -24.59
C GLY A 102 2.66 28.93 -24.30
N ILE A 103 1.92 29.31 -25.33
CA ILE A 103 0.50 29.68 -25.25
C ILE A 103 -0.40 28.51 -24.83
N TYR A 104 0.03 27.28 -25.14
CA TYR A 104 -0.67 26.04 -24.76
C TYR A 104 -0.29 25.55 -23.37
N ARG A 105 0.61 26.26 -22.67
CA ARG A 105 1.02 25.95 -21.31
C ARG A 105 1.49 24.50 -21.15
N ILE A 106 2.39 24.06 -22.03
CA ILE A 106 2.95 22.72 -22.01
C ILE A 106 4.07 22.65 -20.97
N LYS A 107 4.02 21.66 -20.06
CA LYS A 107 5.10 21.36 -19.12
C LYS A 107 6.15 20.48 -19.80
N LYS A 108 7.43 20.68 -19.48
CA LYS A 108 8.52 19.82 -19.96
C LYS A 108 8.68 18.59 -19.07
N TYR A 109 8.80 17.43 -19.72
CA TYR A 109 9.00 16.15 -19.07
C TYR A 109 10.16 15.39 -19.71
N GLU A 110 10.91 14.67 -18.89
CA GLU A 110 11.98 13.76 -19.29
C GLU A 110 11.56 12.33 -18.99
N TYR A 111 11.76 11.42 -19.94
CA TYR A 111 11.49 10.00 -19.72
C TYR A 111 12.49 9.42 -18.71
N VAL A 112 11.98 8.63 -17.76
CA VAL A 112 12.80 8.02 -16.69
C VAL A 112 12.81 6.49 -16.82
N ALA A 113 11.65 5.86 -16.89
CA ALA A 113 11.55 4.40 -16.89
C ALA A 113 10.19 3.89 -17.40
N GLY A 114 10.13 2.60 -17.74
CA GLY A 114 8.90 1.90 -18.13
C GLY A 114 8.67 1.91 -19.64
N GLU A 115 7.42 2.03 -20.05
CA GLU A 115 7.05 2.21 -21.45
C GLU A 115 7.27 3.69 -21.84
N LYS A 116 7.90 3.95 -22.99
CA LYS A 116 8.10 5.32 -23.47
C LYS A 116 6.84 5.82 -24.18
N ASN A 117 5.79 6.08 -23.40
CA ASN A 117 4.51 6.60 -23.88
C ASN A 117 4.09 7.82 -23.06
N THR A 118 3.67 8.89 -23.75
CA THR A 118 3.20 10.14 -23.15
C THR A 118 1.68 10.27 -23.14
N GLU A 119 0.96 9.37 -23.82
CA GLU A 119 -0.51 9.39 -23.92
C GLU A 119 -1.16 8.41 -22.96
N THR A 120 -2.26 8.81 -22.31
CA THR A 120 -2.98 7.96 -21.36
C THR A 120 -4.47 8.30 -21.26
N ILE A 121 -5.25 7.39 -20.66
CA ILE A 121 -6.64 7.64 -20.30
C ILE A 121 -6.74 7.86 -18.80
N HIS A 122 -6.95 9.10 -18.39
CA HIS A 122 -7.19 9.45 -16.99
C HIS A 122 -8.68 9.39 -16.65
N LYS A 123 -9.00 8.93 -15.43
CA LYS A 123 -10.36 8.89 -14.90
C LYS A 123 -10.49 9.84 -13.72
N GLU A 124 -11.38 10.81 -13.85
CA GLU A 124 -11.65 11.79 -12.81
C GLU A 124 -13.16 12.05 -12.75
N TYR A 125 -13.74 12.06 -11.55
CA TYR A 125 -15.18 12.30 -11.31
C TYR A 125 -16.15 11.49 -12.21
N GLY A 126 -15.78 10.26 -12.57
CA GLY A 126 -16.59 9.38 -13.43
C GLY A 126 -16.41 9.60 -14.93
N CYS A 127 -15.64 10.62 -15.34
CA CYS A 127 -15.29 10.90 -16.73
C CYS A 127 -14.00 10.20 -17.14
N ARG A 128 -13.76 10.10 -18.45
CA ARG A 128 -12.53 9.58 -19.05
C ARG A 128 -11.95 10.64 -19.97
N TYR A 129 -10.67 10.97 -19.79
CA TYR A 129 -9.95 11.98 -20.57
C TYR A 129 -8.78 11.31 -21.27
N MET A 130 -8.66 11.50 -22.58
CA MET A 130 -7.43 11.19 -23.31
C MET A 130 -6.51 12.39 -23.14
N LEU A 131 -5.31 12.15 -22.61
CA LEU A 131 -4.29 13.15 -22.29
C LEU A 131 -2.96 12.76 -22.90
#